data_AF-A0A392RXJ1-F1
#
_entry.id   AF-A0A392RXJ1-F1
#
_cell.length_a   1.000
_cell.length_b   1.000
_cell.length_c   1.000
_cell.angle_alpha   90.00
_cell.angle_beta   90.00
_cell.angle_gamma   90.00
#
_symmetry.space_group_name_H-M   'P 1'
#
loop_
_entity.id
_entity.type
_entity.pdbx_description
1 polymer ?
#
loop_
_entity_poly.entity_id
_entity_poly.type
_entity_poly.pdbx_seq_one_letter_code
_entity_poly.pdbx_strand_id
1 'polypeptide(L)'
;MLDSVISRRRNGQDFQQDFLESLIMKHSRKSDAQEDENKLTDKQLKDNVLTLLVAGHDTTTAALTWLIKFLEENQNVLEQLR
;
A
#
# COMPACT_ATOMS: atom_id res chain seq x y z
N MET A 1 -14.78 -7.58 2.12
CA MET A 1 -14.48 -6.23 2.65
C MET A 1 -13.62 -5.40 1.70
N LEU A 2 -12.45 -5.88 1.27
CA LEU A 2 -11.64 -5.15 0.29
C LEU A 2 -12.32 -5.04 -1.08
N ASP A 3 -12.98 -6.10 -1.54
CA ASP A 3 -13.69 -6.10 -2.83
C ASP A 3 -14.77 -4.99 -2.88
N SER A 4 -15.55 -4.82 -1.82
CA SER A 4 -16.54 -3.72 -1.72
C SER A 4 -15.91 -2.33 -1.69
N VAL A 5 -14.69 -2.18 -1.15
CA VAL A 5 -13.97 -0.90 -1.17
C VAL A 5 -13.49 -0.59 -2.59
N ILE A 6 -12.91 -1.57 -3.27
CA ILE A 6 -12.46 -1.44 -4.66
C ILE A 6 -13.63 -1.05 -5.57
N SER A 7 -14.77 -1.74 -5.48
CA SER A 7 -15.94 -1.44 -6.30
C SER A 7 -16.50 -0.04 -6.05
N ARG A 8 -16.62 0.41 -4.79
CA ARG A 8 -17.11 1.77 -4.47
C ARG A 8 -16.19 2.86 -5.03
N ARG A 9 -14.87 2.70 -4.90
CA ARG A 9 -13.89 3.68 -5.40
C ARG A 9 -13.84 3.72 -6.92
N ARG A 10 -13.93 2.56 -7.59
CA ARG A 10 -14.05 2.50 -9.06
C ARG A 10 -15.29 3.23 -9.60
N ASN A 11 -16.39 3.15 -8.87
CA ASN A 11 -17.63 3.83 -9.22
C ASN A 11 -17.64 5.33 -8.84
N GLY A 12 -16.53 5.87 -8.32
CA GLY A 12 -16.42 7.26 -7.90
C GLY A 12 -17.26 7.61 -6.66
N GLN A 13 -17.72 6.61 -5.90
CA GLN A 13 -18.56 6.81 -4.71
C GLN A 13 -17.74 7.12 -3.45
N ASP A 14 -16.44 6.88 -3.49
CA ASP A 14 -15.50 7.08 -2.39
C ASP A 14 -14.13 7.43 -2.99
N PHE A 15 -13.38 8.31 -2.35
CA PHE A 15 -12.05 8.74 -2.76
C PHE A 15 -11.17 8.89 -1.52
N GLN A 16 -9.99 8.29 -1.55
CA GLN A 16 -9.02 8.38 -0.47
C GLN A 16 -7.63 8.59 -1.05
N GLN A 17 -6.82 9.46 -0.45
CA GLN A 17 -5.46 9.71 -0.95
C GLN A 17 -4.49 8.61 -0.46
N ASP A 18 -4.66 7.40 -0.98
CA ASP A 18 -3.89 6.23 -0.58
C ASP A 18 -3.36 5.43 -1.78
N PHE A 19 -2.65 4.35 -1.48
CA PHE A 19 -2.05 3.47 -2.48
C PHE A 19 -3.08 2.84 -3.42
N LEU A 20 -4.23 2.40 -2.90
CA LEU A 20 -5.28 1.78 -3.71
C LEU A 20 -5.86 2.79 -4.70
N GLU A 21 -6.10 4.02 -4.27
CA GLU A 21 -6.58 5.08 -5.16
C GLU A 21 -5.54 5.47 -6.23
N SER A 22 -4.25 5.49 -5.86
CA SER A 22 -3.16 5.70 -6.82
C SER A 22 -3.15 4.63 -7.92
N LEU A 23 -3.36 3.36 -7.56
CA LEU A 23 -3.48 2.27 -8.54
C LEU A 23 -4.72 2.42 -9.43
N ILE A 24 -5.86 2.84 -8.87
CA ILE A 24 -7.09 3.07 -9.65
C ILE A 24 -6.90 4.24 -10.63
N MET A 25 -6.34 5.37 -10.17
CA MET A 25 -6.17 6.59 -10.95
C MET A 25 -5.11 6.47 -12.06
N LYS A 26 -4.00 5.78 -11.79
CA LYS A 26 -2.91 5.60 -12.77
C LYS A 26 -3.35 4.74 -13.96
N HIS A 27 -4.28 3.83 -13.73
CA HIS A 27 -4.81 2.91 -14.73
C HIS A 27 -6.15 3.37 -15.35
N SER A 28 -6.67 4.55 -14.97
CA SER A 28 -7.89 5.14 -15.54
C SER A 28 -7.61 6.28 -16.55
N ARG A 29 -6.41 6.88 -16.50
CA ARG A 29 -5.99 7.95 -17.43
C ARG A 29 -5.26 7.40 -18.65
N LYS A 30 -6.02 6.95 -19.66
CA LYS A 30 -5.69 7.01 -21.10
C LYS A 30 -6.97 6.79 -21.90
N SER A 31 -7.45 7.87 -22.50
CA SER A 31 -8.69 7.97 -23.23
C SER A 31 -8.45 7.70 -24.72
N ASP A 32 -8.09 6.46 -25.06
CA ASP A 32 -8.14 5.97 -26.44
C ASP A 32 -8.85 4.61 -26.44
N ALA A 33 -9.79 4.45 -27.36
CA ALA A 33 -10.79 3.38 -27.43
C ALA A 33 -10.25 1.94 -27.63
N GLN A 34 -8.95 1.73 -27.38
CA GLN A 34 -8.23 0.47 -27.54
C GLN A 34 -7.82 -0.18 -26.20
N GLU A 35 -7.96 0.49 -25.05
CA GLU A 35 -7.26 0.13 -23.80
C GLU A 35 -8.12 -0.41 -22.63
N ASP A 36 -9.00 -1.39 -22.85
CA ASP A 36 -9.42 -2.22 -21.70
C ASP A 36 -8.29 -3.13 -21.19
N GLU A 37 -7.20 -3.30 -21.96
CA GLU A 37 -6.02 -4.08 -21.57
C GLU A 37 -5.15 -3.43 -20.48
N ASN A 38 -5.16 -2.09 -20.34
CA ASN A 38 -4.29 -1.39 -19.38
C ASN A 38 -4.92 -1.17 -18.00
N LYS A 39 -6.21 -1.49 -17.81
CA LYS A 39 -6.87 -1.38 -16.51
C LYS A 39 -6.57 -2.62 -15.66
N LEU A 40 -6.06 -2.43 -14.45
CA LEU A 40 -5.94 -3.53 -13.49
C LEU A 40 -7.32 -4.12 -13.19
N THR A 41 -7.46 -5.42 -13.17
CA THR A 41 -8.69 -6.08 -12.69
C THR A 41 -8.83 -5.92 -11.17
N ASP A 42 -10.04 -6.06 -10.63
CA ASP A 42 -10.28 -6.03 -9.18
C ASP A 42 -9.43 -7.09 -8.45
N LYS A 43 -9.19 -8.25 -9.09
CA LYS A 43 -8.29 -9.28 -8.60
C LYS A 43 -6.84 -8.78 -8.53
N GLN A 44 -6.33 -8.15 -9.59
CA GLN A 44 -4.97 -7.60 -9.58
C GLN A 44 -4.80 -6.47 -8.57
N LEU A 45 -5.80 -5.59 -8.39
CA LEU A 45 -5.79 -4.55 -7.36
C LEU A 45 -5.69 -5.18 -5.97
N LYS A 46 -6.52 -6.19 -5.69
CA LYS A 46 -6.48 -6.95 -4.44
C LYS A 46 -5.14 -7.62 -4.21
N ASP A 47 -4.58 -8.28 -5.22
CA ASP A 47 -3.30 -8.98 -5.13
C ASP A 47 -2.16 -8.00 -4.83
N ASN A 48 -2.14 -6.81 -5.46
CA ASN A 48 -1.15 -5.77 -5.19
C ASN A 48 -1.25 -5.23 -3.75
N VAL A 49 -2.46 -4.93 -3.28
CA VAL A 49 -2.68 -4.47 -1.89
C VAL A 49 -2.24 -5.54 -0.89
N LEU A 50 -2.62 -6.80 -1.12
CA LEU A 50 -2.24 -7.89 -0.23
C LEU A 50 -0.72 -8.13 -0.23
N THR A 51 -0.09 -8.07 -1.41
CA THR A 51 1.36 -8.21 -1.55
C THR A 51 2.10 -7.13 -0.74
N LEU A 52 1.67 -5.88 -0.85
CA LEU A 52 2.29 -4.78 -0.09
C LEU A 52 2.13 -4.97 1.42
N LEU A 53 0.94 -5.38 1.88
CA LEU A 53 0.68 -5.61 3.30
C LEU A 53 1.53 -6.75 3.85
N VAL A 54 1.58 -7.89 3.16
CA VAL A 54 2.37 -9.05 3.60
C VAL A 54 3.86 -8.74 3.57
N ALA A 55 4.36 -8.12 2.50
CA ALA A 55 5.77 -7.74 2.40
C ALA A 55 6.19 -6.74 3.48
N GLY A 56 5.33 -5.76 3.79
CA GLY A 56 5.61 -4.72 4.77
C GLY A 56 5.43 -5.16 6.22
N HIS A 57 4.51 -6.08 6.50
CA HIS A 57 4.18 -6.49 7.87
C HIS A 57 5.38 -7.12 8.58
N ASP A 58 5.90 -8.22 8.03
CA ASP A 58 6.94 -8.99 8.71
C ASP A 58 8.28 -8.26 8.71
N THR A 59 8.63 -7.58 7.61
CA THR A 59 9.89 -6.85 7.47
C THR A 59 9.94 -5.61 8.35
N THR A 60 8.87 -4.81 8.39
CA THR A 60 8.83 -3.59 9.23
C THR A 60 8.75 -3.95 10.70
N THR A 61 8.00 -5.00 11.06
CA THR A 61 7.93 -5.49 12.45
C THR A 61 9.29 -5.97 12.93
N ALA A 62 9.99 -6.79 12.13
CA ALA A 62 11.34 -7.22 12.46
C ALA A 62 12.31 -6.03 12.56
N ALA A 63 12.28 -5.11 11.60
CA ALA A 63 13.14 -3.92 11.61
C ALA A 63 12.94 -3.06 12.87
N LEU A 64 11.69 -2.77 13.24
CA LEU A 64 11.37 -2.01 14.45
C LEU A 64 11.76 -2.77 15.72
N THR A 65 11.54 -4.09 15.76
CA THR A 65 11.93 -4.92 16.91
C THR A 65 13.44 -4.85 17.14
N TRP A 66 14.24 -5.04 16.08
CA TRP A 66 15.69 -4.94 16.17
C TRP A 66 16.17 -3.53 16.47
N LEU A 67 15.54 -2.52 15.88
CA LEU A 67 15.83 -1.12 16.16
C LEU A 67 15.68 -0.82 17.65
N ILE A 68 14.53 -1.16 18.25
CA ILE A 68 14.27 -0.92 19.67
C ILE A 68 15.27 -1.68 20.54
N LYS A 69 15.53 -2.96 20.23
CA LYS A 69 16.52 -3.77 20.94
C LYS A 69 17.91 -3.11 20.93
N PHE A 70 18.40 -2.70 19.77
CA PHE A 70 19.73 -2.12 19.65
C PHE A 70 19.83 -0.71 20.25
N LEU A 71 18.75 0.07 20.24
CA LEU A 71 18.73 1.36 20.93
C LEU A 71 18.85 1.18 22.45
N GLU A 72 18.17 0.18 23.02
CA GLU A 72 18.31 -0.14 24.45
C GLU A 72 19.73 -0.62 24.80
N GLU A 73 20.33 -1.46 23.96
CA GLU A 73 21.69 -1.95 24.16
C GLU A 73 22.76 -0.84 23.96
N ASN A 74 22.43 0.26 23.28
CA ASN A 74 23.36 1.35 22.95
C ASN A 74 22.82 2.71 23.44
N GLN A 75 22.88 2.92 24.75
CA GLN A 75 22.35 4.11 25.43
C GLN A 75 22.89 5.45 24.86
N ASN A 76 24.15 5.49 24.41
CA ASN A 76 24.73 6.67 23.79
C ASN A 76 24.03 7.05 22.46
N VAL A 77 23.60 6.07 21.68
CA VAL A 77 22.86 6.29 20.42
C VAL A 77 21.42 6.67 20.74
N LEU A 78 20.80 6.05 21.74
CA LEU A 78 19.46 6.42 22.21
C LEU A 78 19.40 7.87 22.69
N GLU A 79 20.37 8.32 23.48
CA GLU A 79 20.43 9.71 23.97
C GLU A 79 20.67 10.73 22.83
N GLN A 80 21.29 10.33 21.72
CA GLN A 80 21.40 11.18 20.53
C GLN A 80 20.10 11.29 19.71
N LEU A 81 19.24 10.28 19.79
CA LEU A 81 17.97 10.23 19.05
C LEU A 81 16.85 11.05 19.72
N ARG A 82 16.93 11.24 21.04
CA ARG A 82 15.94 11.96 21.87
C ARG A 82 16.06 13.48 21.71
#